data_AF-A0A2K4ZQX0-F1
#
_entry.id   AF-A0A2K4ZQX0-F1
#
_cell.length_a   1.000
_cell.length_b   1.000
_cell.length_c   1.000
_cell.angle_alpha   90.00
_cell.angle_beta   90.00
_cell.angle_gamma   90.00
#
_symmetry.space_group_name_H-M   'P 1'
#
loop_
_entity.id
_entity.type
_entity.pdbx_description
1 polymer ?
#
loop_
_entity_poly.entity_id
_entity_poly.type
_entity_poly.pdbx_seq_one_letter_code
_entity_poly.pdbx_strand_id
1 'polypeptide(L)'
;MGMVVWQLNDCWPVASWSSIDYCGRWKALYYYEKRCFAPILLSCAEEGVLTQDANPNAEPYEVKKSIHLNVANDLLLADNYFDMNAGEKQVKILGGEPVGLRVRSVYDIR
;
A
#
# COMPACT_ATOMS: atom_id res chain seq x y z
N MET A 1 6.60 13.71 -9.59
CA MET A 1 7.55 12.58 -9.45
C MET A 1 6.88 11.32 -10.01
N GLY A 2 7.63 10.41 -10.66
CA GLY A 2 7.06 9.25 -11.36
C GLY A 2 7.82 7.95 -11.07
N MET A 3 7.24 6.81 -11.44
CA MET A 3 7.78 5.47 -11.23
C MET A 3 7.88 4.74 -12.57
N VAL A 4 8.98 4.02 -12.79
CA VAL A 4 9.20 3.18 -13.97
C VAL A 4 9.42 1.75 -13.53
N VAL A 5 8.66 0.82 -14.11
CA VAL A 5 8.81 -0.60 -13.84
C VAL A 5 9.99 -1.18 -14.63
N TRP A 6 10.84 -1.94 -13.94
CA TRP A 6 11.90 -2.72 -14.56
C TRP A 6 11.57 -4.20 -14.35
N GLN A 7 11.14 -4.96 -15.35
CA GLN A 7 11.13 -4.72 -16.81
C GLN A 7 9.71 -4.91 -17.36
N LEU A 8 9.39 -4.32 -18.53
CA LEU A 8 8.07 -4.50 -19.14
C LEU A 8 7.94 -5.87 -19.84
N ASN A 9 8.82 -6.17 -20.79
CA ASN A 9 8.71 -7.35 -21.67
C ASN A 9 10.05 -8.08 -21.88
N ASP A 10 10.01 -9.34 -22.29
CA ASP A 10 11.20 -10.10 -22.68
C ASP A 10 11.47 -10.07 -24.19
N CYS A 11 12.75 -10.14 -24.56
CA CYS A 11 13.19 -10.30 -25.96
C CYS A 11 13.39 -11.77 -26.40
N TRP A 12 13.37 -12.73 -25.47
CA TRP A 12 13.47 -14.17 -25.71
C TRP A 12 12.95 -14.97 -24.49
N PRO A 13 12.66 -16.28 -24.59
CA PRO A 13 12.18 -17.07 -23.45
C PRO A 13 13.23 -17.19 -22.33
N VAL A 14 13.05 -16.44 -21.24
CA VAL A 14 14.02 -16.34 -20.15
C VAL A 14 13.35 -16.06 -18.80
N ALA A 15 14.00 -16.43 -17.70
CA ALA A 15 13.63 -15.96 -16.38
C ALA A 15 14.11 -14.52 -16.19
N SER A 16 13.18 -13.58 -16.03
CA SER A 16 13.46 -12.15 -15.93
C SER A 16 12.44 -11.45 -15.02
N TRP A 17 12.67 -10.15 -14.80
CA TRP A 17 11.76 -9.23 -14.11
C TRP A 17 10.63 -8.68 -14.99
N SER A 18 10.39 -9.25 -16.18
CA SER A 18 9.34 -8.77 -17.07
C SER A 18 7.94 -9.02 -16.49
N SER A 19 7.00 -8.08 -16.68
CA SER A 19 5.59 -8.32 -16.39
C SER A 19 4.84 -8.99 -17.55
N ILE A 20 5.39 -8.92 -18.78
CA ILE A 20 4.93 -9.58 -20.00
C ILE A 20 6.03 -10.52 -20.50
N ASP A 21 5.72 -11.80 -20.70
CA ASP A 21 6.70 -12.76 -21.23
C ASP A 21 6.98 -12.57 -22.74
N TYR A 22 7.96 -13.29 -23.27
CA TYR A 22 8.33 -13.24 -24.69
C TYR A 22 7.17 -13.58 -25.65
N CYS A 23 6.25 -14.45 -25.22
CA CYS A 23 5.08 -14.85 -26.00
C CYS A 23 3.89 -13.88 -25.81
N GLY A 24 4.08 -12.75 -25.14
CA GLY A 24 3.05 -11.75 -24.88
C GLY A 24 2.07 -12.12 -23.76
N ARG A 25 2.35 -13.13 -22.95
CA ARG A 25 1.49 -13.57 -21.85
C ARG A 25 1.73 -12.69 -20.63
N TRP A 26 0.63 -12.30 -19.98
CA TRP A 26 0.69 -11.48 -18.77
C TRP A 26 1.06 -12.33 -17.56
N LYS A 27 2.14 -11.95 -16.88
CA LYS A 27 2.49 -12.50 -15.57
C LYS A 27 1.61 -11.87 -14.49
N ALA A 28 1.61 -12.46 -13.30
CA ALA A 28 0.90 -11.92 -12.14
C ALA A 28 1.23 -10.44 -11.91
N LEU A 29 2.50 -10.06 -12.09
CA LEU A 29 2.97 -8.68 -11.95
C LEU A 29 2.16 -7.69 -12.80
N TYR A 30 1.84 -8.01 -14.06
CA TYR A 30 1.11 -7.10 -14.95
C TYR A 30 -0.30 -6.79 -14.44
N TYR A 31 -0.97 -7.77 -13.82
CA TYR A 31 -2.27 -7.55 -13.18
C TYR A 31 -2.16 -6.66 -11.94
N TYR A 32 -1.07 -6.78 -11.17
CA TYR A 32 -0.80 -5.90 -10.04
C TYR A 32 -0.43 -4.49 -10.49
N GLU A 33 0.40 -4.33 -11.51
CA GLU A 33 0.73 -3.04 -12.12
C GLU A 33 -0.52 -2.30 -12.55
N LYS A 34 -1.47 -2.97 -13.22
CA LYS A 34 -2.78 -2.37 -13.57
C LYS A 34 -3.55 -1.83 -12.36
N ARG A 35 -3.44 -2.47 -11.20
CA ARG A 35 -4.07 -2.00 -9.96
C ARG A 35 -3.29 -0.85 -9.33
N CYS A 36 -1.96 -0.96 -9.27
CA CYS A 36 -1.07 0.04 -8.67
C CYS A 36 -1.04 1.35 -9.47
N PHE A 37 -1.22 1.29 -10.79
CA PHE A 37 -1.30 2.46 -11.67
C PHE A 37 -2.74 2.88 -11.98
N ALA A 38 -3.73 2.39 -11.23
CA ALA A 38 -5.08 2.90 -11.34
C ALA A 38 -5.10 4.42 -11.06
N PRO A 39 -5.92 5.22 -11.76
CA PRO A 39 -5.99 6.68 -11.54
C PRO A 39 -6.27 7.06 -10.09
N ILE A 40 -6.95 6.19 -9.34
CA ILE A 40 -7.21 6.31 -7.92
C ILE A 40 -6.76 5.00 -7.27
N LEU A 41 -5.75 5.09 -6.40
CA LEU A 41 -5.22 3.98 -5.62
C LEU A 41 -5.43 4.27 -4.13
N LEU A 42 -5.91 3.27 -3.39
CA LEU A 42 -5.78 3.21 -1.93
C LEU A 42 -4.56 2.34 -1.61
N SER A 43 -3.54 2.95 -0.99
CA SER A 43 -2.33 2.29 -0.53
C SER A 43 -2.36 2.19 1.00
N CYS A 44 -1.96 1.04 1.54
CA CYS A 44 -1.78 0.81 2.97
C CYS A 44 -0.31 0.52 3.24
N ALA A 45 0.30 1.28 4.16
CA ALA A 45 1.65 1.04 4.65
C ALA A 45 1.59 0.78 6.16
N GLU A 46 2.08 -0.39 6.59
CA GLU A 46 2.20 -0.74 8.00
C GLU A 46 3.56 -0.24 8.52
N GLU A 47 3.55 0.44 9.66
CA GLU A 47 4.75 0.68 10.44
C GLU A 47 4.85 -0.37 11.54
N GLY A 48 5.93 -1.13 11.50
CA GLY A 48 6.27 -2.12 12.51
C GLY A 48 7.77 -2.15 12.76
N VAL A 49 8.25 -3.30 13.25
CA VAL A 49 9.67 -3.50 13.63
C VAL A 49 10.60 -3.12 12.48
N LEU A 50 10.41 -3.72 11.30
CA LEU A 50 11.29 -3.53 10.15
C LEU A 50 11.24 -2.11 9.55
N THR A 51 10.16 -1.38 9.80
CA THR A 51 9.98 0.01 9.35
C THR A 51 10.65 0.99 10.31
N GLN A 52 10.70 0.66 11.61
CA GLN A 52 11.24 1.52 12.67
C GLN A 52 12.72 1.25 12.95
N ASP A 53 13.13 -0.01 12.98
CA ASP A 53 14.53 -0.42 13.10
C ASP A 53 14.78 -1.75 12.39
N ALA A 54 15.59 -1.70 11.34
CA ALA A 54 16.00 -2.88 10.56
C ALA A 54 17.23 -3.58 11.15
N ASN A 55 17.77 -3.12 12.28
CA ASN A 55 18.94 -3.72 12.91
C ASN A 55 18.58 -5.10 13.51
N PRO A 56 19.14 -6.20 12.99
CA PRO A 56 18.86 -7.54 13.50
C PRO A 56 19.46 -7.78 14.89
N ASN A 57 20.37 -6.92 15.36
CA ASN A 57 21.03 -7.01 16.66
C ASN A 57 20.46 -6.03 17.69
N ALA A 58 19.33 -5.36 17.39
CA ALA A 58 18.71 -4.44 18.34
C ALA A 58 18.23 -5.18 19.60
N GLU A 59 18.50 -4.61 20.76
CA GLU A 59 17.87 -5.07 22.00
C GLU A 59 16.34 -4.88 21.93
N PRO A 60 15.54 -5.68 22.65
CA PRO A 60 14.09 -5.55 22.61
C PRO A 60 13.63 -4.14 22.98
N TYR A 61 12.89 -3.50 22.08
CA TYR A 61 12.28 -2.18 22.29
C TYR A 61 10.77 -2.23 22.03
N GLU A 62 10.06 -1.22 22.51
CA GLU A 62 8.62 -1.11 22.29
C GLU A 62 8.32 -0.61 20.87
N VAL A 63 7.59 -1.41 20.09
CA VAL A 63 7.27 -1.11 18.69
C VAL A 63 5.90 -0.45 18.61
N LYS A 64 5.85 0.78 18.11
CA LYS A 64 4.60 1.51 17.94
C LYS A 64 3.96 1.12 16.60
N LYS A 65 3.01 0.19 16.60
CA LYS A 65 2.35 -0.20 15.34
C LYS A 65 1.41 0.91 14.85
N SER A 66 1.56 1.31 13.59
CA SER A 66 0.69 2.30 12.93
C SER A 66 0.36 1.85 11.51
N ILE A 67 -0.74 2.37 10.95
CA ILE A 67 -1.10 2.16 9.54
C ILE A 67 -1.32 3.52 8.89
N HIS A 68 -0.63 3.73 7.77
CA HIS A 68 -0.80 4.88 6.89
C HIS A 68 -1.60 4.47 5.65
N LEU A 69 -2.69 5.19 5.40
CA LEU A 69 -3.56 5.01 4.23
C LEU A 69 -3.39 6.22 3.30
N ASN A 70 -2.98 5.97 2.06
CA ASN A 70 -2.87 7.01 1.03
C ASN A 70 -3.95 6.82 -0.02
N VAL A 71 -4.74 7.87 -0.29
CA VAL A 71 -5.73 7.91 -1.37
C VAL A 71 -5.23 8.86 -2.44
N ALA A 72 -4.91 8.31 -3.62
CA ALA A 72 -4.59 9.04 -4.84
C ALA A 72 -3.58 10.19 -4.65
N ASN A 73 -2.32 9.88 -4.30
CA ASN A 73 -1.15 10.77 -4.16
C ASN A 73 -1.28 12.07 -3.34
N ASP A 74 -2.47 12.50 -2.95
CA ASP A 74 -2.76 13.84 -2.45
C ASP A 74 -3.44 13.81 -1.06
N LEU A 75 -4.00 12.67 -0.64
CA LEU A 75 -4.64 12.50 0.66
C LEU A 75 -3.97 11.38 1.48
N LEU A 76 -3.37 11.75 2.62
CA LEU A 76 -2.73 10.86 3.58
C LEU A 76 -3.50 10.83 4.90
N LEU A 77 -3.92 9.65 5.29
CA LEU A 77 -4.62 9.35 6.53
C LEU A 77 -3.73 8.45 7.40
N ALA A 78 -3.69 8.71 8.70
CA ALA A 78 -3.10 7.80 9.67
C ALA A 78 -4.13 7.42 10.72
N ASP A 79 -4.14 6.16 11.07
CA ASP A 79 -4.86 5.66 12.23
C ASP A 79 -3.84 5.22 13.28
N ASN A 80 -3.87 5.90 14.41
CA ASN A 80 -3.15 5.46 15.59
C ASN A 80 -4.09 4.50 16.31
N TYR A 81 -3.76 3.21 16.25
CA TYR A 81 -4.40 2.19 17.06
C TYR A 81 -5.78 1.77 16.52
N PHE A 82 -5.81 0.64 15.80
CA PHE A 82 -7.01 -0.18 15.70
C PHE A 82 -7.30 -0.73 17.11
N ASP A 83 -7.84 0.10 17.98
CA ASP A 83 -8.56 -0.41 19.13
C ASP A 83 -9.70 -1.26 18.54
N MET A 84 -9.68 -2.56 18.79
CA MET A 84 -10.68 -3.51 18.29
C MET A 84 -12.03 -3.33 19.03
N ASN A 85 -12.22 -2.20 19.70
CA ASN A 85 -13.47 -1.82 20.34
C ASN A 85 -14.49 -1.43 19.27
N ALA A 86 -15.65 -2.10 19.30
CA ALA A 86 -16.74 -1.82 18.39
C ALA A 86 -17.34 -0.43 18.69
N GLY A 87 -17.44 0.42 17.67
CA GLY A 87 -18.33 1.60 17.71
C GLY A 87 -17.73 2.91 17.18
N GLU A 88 -16.46 3.21 17.42
CA GLU A 88 -15.87 4.49 17.00
C GLU A 88 -14.40 4.32 16.61
N LYS A 89 -14.00 4.93 15.48
CA LYS A 89 -12.59 5.00 15.04
C LYS A 89 -12.23 6.43 14.68
N GLN A 90 -11.11 6.90 15.22
CA GLN A 90 -10.60 8.25 14.95
C GLN A 90 -9.44 8.17 13.98
N VAL A 91 -9.64 8.68 12.76
CA VAL A 91 -8.59 8.78 11.75
C VAL A 91 -8.05 10.21 11.75
N LYS A 92 -6.73 10.35 11.81
CA LYS A 92 -6.08 11.65 11.69
C LYS A 92 -5.65 11.88 10.24
N ILE A 93 -6.04 13.03 9.68
CA ILE A 93 -5.52 13.47 8.38
C ILE A 93 -4.11 14.00 8.62
N LEU A 94 -3.10 13.35 8.03
CA LEU A 94 -1.72 13.80 8.11
C LEU A 94 -1.37 14.78 6.97
N GLY A 95 -2.07 14.68 5.84
CA GLY A 95 -1.88 15.59 4.72
C GLY A 95 -3.02 15.50 3.68
N GLY A 96 -3.29 16.60 3.00
CA GLY A 96 -4.37 16.70 2.00
C GLY A 96 -5.71 17.15 2.58
N GLU A 97 -6.68 17.41 1.69
CA GLU A 97 -8.08 17.69 2.07
C GLU A 97 -8.96 16.46 1.85
N PRO A 98 -9.86 16.11 2.79
CA PRO A 98 -10.69 14.91 2.72
C PRO A 98 -11.90 15.08 1.76
N VAL A 99 -11.69 15.70 0.61
CA VAL A 99 -12.76 15.98 -0.36
C VAL A 99 -13.25 14.67 -0.98
N GLY A 100 -14.52 14.32 -0.74
CA GLY A 100 -15.15 13.12 -1.28
C GLY A 100 -14.81 11.80 -0.56
N LEU A 101 -14.06 11.85 0.55
CA LEU A 101 -13.76 10.66 1.34
C LEU A 101 -15.04 10.12 2.01
N ARG A 102 -15.38 8.87 1.72
CA ARG A 102 -16.43 8.11 2.43
C ARG A 102 -15.81 6.87 3.04
N VAL A 103 -15.71 6.86 4.36
CA VAL A 103 -15.29 5.67 5.12
C VAL A 103 -16.53 4.89 5.53
N ARG A 104 -16.52 3.57 5.34
CA ARG A 104 -17.55 2.67 5.84
C ARG A 104 -16.89 1.54 6.61
N SER A 105 -17.45 1.17 7.74
CA SER A 105 -17.01 -0.03 8.45
C SER A 105 -17.41 -1.27 7.64
N VAL A 106 -16.58 -2.31 7.66
CA VAL A 106 -16.93 -3.61 7.05
C VAL A 106 -18.18 -4.20 7.70
N TYR A 107 -18.45 -3.87 8.98
CA TYR A 107 -19.70 -4.24 9.66
C TYR A 107 -20.96 -3.64 9.02
N ASP A 108 -20.85 -2.52 8.30
CA ASP A 108 -21.98 -1.81 7.68
C ASP A 108 -22.25 -2.24 6.22
N ILE A 109 -21.44 -3.17 5.69
CA ILE A 109 -21.60 -3.70 4.33
C ILE A 109 -22.47 -4.97 4.43
N ARG A 110 -23.78 -4.81 4.14
CA ARG A 110 -24.72 -5.93 3.96
C ARG A 110 -24.69 -6.47 2.54
#